data_AF-A0A6I1QI67-F1
#
_entry.id   AF-A0A6I1QI67-F1
#
_cell.length_a   1.000
_cell.length_b   1.000
_cell.length_c   1.000
_cell.angle_alpha   90.00
_cell.angle_beta   90.00
_cell.angle_gamma   90.00
#
_symmetry.space_group_name_H-M   'P 1'
#
loop_
_entity.id
_entity.type
_entity.pdbx_description
1 polymer ?
#
loop_
_entity_poly.entity_id
_entity_poly.type
_entity_poly.pdbx_seq_one_letter_code
_entity_poly.pdbx_strand_id
1 'polypeptide(L)' 'MSDHKKFTVRTVEKRNGWCGEIVRQISSRRTTVSKREMGFATEAEAQAWGEKELEVFVQHQAERNKRKAAERKAKEQ' A
#
# COMPACT_ATOMS: atom_id res chain seq x y z
N MET A 1 -3.41 -6.82 -11.96
CA MET A 1 -3.21 -5.40 -11.57
C MET A 1 -4.46 -4.91 -10.87
N SER A 2 -4.44 -4.81 -9.55
CA SER A 2 -5.60 -4.47 -8.73
C SER A 2 -6.11 -3.04 -9.04
N ASP A 3 -7.43 -2.87 -9.23
CA ASP A 3 -8.11 -1.64 -9.69
C ASP A 3 -8.14 -0.47 -8.67
N HIS A 4 -7.14 -0.34 -7.80
CA HIS A 4 -7.11 0.72 -6.79
C HIS A 4 -6.58 2.04 -7.34
N LYS A 5 -7.46 3.04 -7.50
CA LYS A 5 -7.13 4.40 -7.99
C LYS A 5 -5.94 5.10 -7.29
N LYS A 6 -5.63 4.76 -6.04
CA LYS A 6 -4.56 5.41 -5.24
C LYS A 6 -3.38 4.51 -4.91
N PHE A 7 -3.47 3.22 -5.19
CA PHE A 7 -2.47 2.25 -4.74
C PHE A 7 -2.06 1.34 -5.89
N THR A 8 -0.77 1.05 -5.96
CA THR A 8 -0.19 0.17 -6.96
C THR A 8 0.83 -0.74 -6.29
N VAL A 9 0.81 -2.02 -6.63
CA VAL A 9 1.86 -2.97 -6.24
C VAL A 9 3.00 -2.84 -7.25
N ARG A 10 4.22 -2.70 -6.76
CA ARG A 10 5.44 -2.67 -7.56
C ARG A 10 6.39 -3.74 -7.06
N THR A 11 6.93 -4.53 -7.97
CA THR A 11 8.05 -5.43 -7.73
C THR A 11 9.36 -4.74 -8.06
N VAL A 12 10.40 -4.99 -7.26
CA VAL A 12 11.75 -4.47 -7.49
C VAL A 12 12.75 -5.60 -7.25
N GLU A 13 13.53 -5.91 -8.28
CA GLU A 13 14.65 -6.86 -8.15
C GLU A 13 15.75 -6.25 -7.26
N LYS A 14 16.33 -7.08 -6.40
CA LYS A 14 17.42 -6.77 -5.47
C LYS A 14 18.51 -7.83 -5.60
N ARG A 15 19.68 -7.54 -5.02
CA ARG A 15 20.90 -8.37 -5.13
C ARG A 15 20.69 -9.87 -4.87
N ASN A 16 19.79 -10.23 -3.94
CA ASN A 16 19.55 -11.61 -3.53
C ASN A 16 18.04 -11.97 -3.54
N GLY A 17 17.26 -11.39 -4.46
CA GLY A 17 15.84 -11.73 -4.59
C GLY A 17 14.97 -10.53 -4.89
N TRP A 18 13.69 -10.64 -4.60
CA TRP A 18 12.66 -9.67 -4.98
C TRP A 18 12.09 -8.94 -3.78
N CYS A 19 11.62 -7.73 -4.03
CA CYS A 19 10.93 -6.89 -3.08
C CYS A 19 9.55 -6.53 -3.64
N GLY A 20 8.50 -6.72 -2.85
CA GLY A 20 7.17 -6.20 -3.14
C GLY A 20 6.97 -4.87 -2.41
N GLU A 21 6.42 -3.88 -3.10
CA GLU A 21 6.14 -2.54 -2.56
C GLU A 21 4.69 -2.14 -2.84
N ILE A 22 3.98 -1.71 -1.80
CA ILE A 22 2.68 -1.03 -1.95
C ILE A 22 2.96 0.47 -2.04
N VAL A 23 2.74 1.03 -3.24
CA VAL A 23 2.99 2.43 -3.56
C VAL A 23 1.67 3.19 -3.54
N ARG A 24 1.63 4.29 -2.79
CA ARG A 24 0.47 5.20 -2.72
C ARG A 24 0.72 6.46 -3.53
N GLN A 25 -0.26 6.83 -4.36
CA GLN A 25 -0.32 8.14 -4.98
C GLN A 25 -0.79 9.20 -3.96
N ILE A 26 0.09 10.15 -3.64
CA ILE A 26 -0.20 11.26 -2.72
C ILE A 26 -0.82 12.42 -3.50
N SER A 27 -0.27 12.73 -4.68
CA SER A 27 -0.75 13.75 -5.61
C SER A 27 -0.53 13.27 -7.05
N SER A 28 -0.98 14.04 -8.05
CA SER A 28 -0.73 13.72 -9.47
C SER A 28 0.77 13.62 -9.82
N ARG A 29 1.65 14.29 -9.06
CA ARG A 29 3.08 14.35 -9.33
C ARG A 29 3.95 13.56 -8.34
N ARG A 30 3.34 12.92 -7.32
CA ARG A 30 4.10 12.32 -6.22
C ARG A 30 3.46 11.03 -5.72
N THR A 31 4.29 10.00 -5.62
CA THR A 31 4.00 8.72 -4.99
C THR A 31 4.90 8.49 -3.78
N THR A 32 4.53 7.54 -2.91
CA THR A 32 5.35 7.09 -1.78
C THR A 32 5.17 5.60 -1.57
N VAL A 33 6.23 4.91 -1.15
CA VAL A 33 6.10 3.54 -0.65
C VAL A 33 5.39 3.61 0.72
N SER A 34 4.32 2.85 0.88
CA SER A 34 3.51 2.78 2.11
C SER A 34 3.82 1.54 2.92
N LYS A 35 4.12 0.43 2.25
CA LYS A 35 4.58 -0.83 2.86
C LYS A 35 5.51 -1.53 1.86
N ARG A 36 6.52 -2.23 2.36
CA ARG A 36 7.41 -3.07 1.54
C ARG A 36 7.78 -4.34 2.28
N GLU A 37 8.00 -5.40 1.54
CA GLU A 37 8.55 -6.66 2.02
C GLU A 37 9.64 -7.14 1.08
N MET A 38 10.68 -7.77 1.62
CA MET A 38 11.88 -8.16 0.89
C MET A 38 12.20 -9.63 1.13
N GLY A 39 13.02 -10.20 0.23
CA GLY A 39 13.52 -11.56 0.39
C GLY A 39 12.66 -12.62 -0.30
N PHE A 40 11.79 -12.21 -1.22
CA PHE A 40 11.09 -13.15 -2.09
C PHE A 40 12.06 -13.81 -3.06
N ALA A 41 11.86 -15.10 -3.35
CA ALA A 41 12.73 -15.81 -4.29
C ALA A 41 12.41 -15.40 -5.73
N THR A 42 11.14 -15.09 -6.01
CA THR A 42 10.66 -14.75 -7.36
C THR A 42 9.86 -13.44 -7.38
N GLU A 43 9.78 -12.83 -8.56
CA GLU A 43 8.91 -11.67 -8.79
C GLU A 43 7.44 -12.00 -8.53
N ALA A 44 7.00 -13.19 -8.94
CA ALA A 44 5.62 -13.65 -8.77
C ALA A 44 5.21 -13.75 -7.29
N GLU A 45 6.11 -14.25 -6.42
CA GLU A 45 5.89 -14.28 -4.98
C GLU A 45 5.75 -12.86 -4.41
N ALA A 46 6.63 -11.95 -4.81
CA ALA A 46 6.59 -10.55 -4.39
C ALA A 46 5.31 -9.84 -4.84
N GLN A 47 4.85 -10.11 -6.07
CA GLN A 47 3.61 -9.57 -6.62
C GLN A 47 2.40 -10.13 -5.87
N ALA A 48 2.32 -11.45 -5.68
CA ALA A 48 1.22 -12.09 -4.98
C ALA A 48 1.11 -11.63 -3.53
N TRP A 49 2.26 -11.47 -2.85
CA TRP A 49 2.30 -10.86 -1.53
C TRP A 49 1.73 -9.44 -1.55
N GLY A 50 2.16 -8.61 -2.51
CA GLY A 50 1.74 -7.22 -2.60
C GLY A 50 0.24 -7.08 -2.87
N GLU A 51 -0.35 -7.92 -3.72
CA GLU A 51 -1.78 -7.91 -4.02
C GLU A 51 -2.61 -8.33 -2.80
N LYS A 52 -2.22 -9.42 -2.13
CA LYS A 52 -2.89 -9.87 -0.89
C LYS A 52 -2.80 -8.83 0.22
N GLU A 53 -1.61 -8.25 0.41
CA GLU A 53 -1.38 -7.26 1.46
C GLU A 53 -2.10 -5.94 1.14
N LEU A 54 -2.26 -5.59 -0.13
CA LEU A 54 -2.96 -4.37 -0.55
C LEU A 54 -4.42 -4.36 -0.09
N GLU A 55 -5.13 -5.48 -0.17
CA GLU A 55 -6.53 -5.59 0.28
C GLU A 55 -6.65 -5.24 1.77
N VAL A 56 -5.82 -5.85 2.60
CA VAL A 56 -5.76 -5.60 4.05
C VAL A 56 -5.35 -4.15 4.33
N PHE A 57 -4.35 -3.64 3.60
CA PHE A 57 -3.86 -2.27 3.78
C PHE A 57 -4.93 -1.21 3.48
N VAL A 58 -5.73 -1.41 2.42
CA VAL A 58 -6.81 -0.50 2.05
C VAL A 58 -7.90 -0.47 3.11
N GLN A 59 -8.28 -1.63 3.68
CA GLN A 59 -9.26 -1.72 4.75
C GLN A 59 -8.80 -0.95 6.01
N HIS A 60 -7.57 -1.20 6.47
CA HIS A 60 -7.01 -0.47 7.61
C HIS A 60 -6.94 1.04 7.37
N GLN A 61 -6.61 1.46 6.15
CA GLN A 61 -6.60 2.88 5.80
C GLN A 61 -8.00 3.50 5.81
N ALA A 62 -9.03 2.78 5.37
CA ALA A 62 -10.41 3.25 5.44
C ALA A 62 -10.88 3.44 6.89
N GLU A 63 -10.60 2.47 7.77
CA GLU A 63 -10.93 2.56 9.20
C GLU A 63 -10.21 3.72 9.89
N ARG A 64 -8.91 3.87 9.64
CA ARG A 64 -8.13 4.99 10.18
C ARG A 64 -8.70 6.34 9.74
N ASN A 65 -9.14 6.46 8.50
CA ASN A 65 -9.75 7.68 7.99
C ASN A 65 -11.10 7.96 8.66
N LYS A 66 -11.93 6.94 8.89
CA LYS A 66 -13.19 7.05 9.65
C LYS A 66 -12.92 7.57 11.06
N ARG A 67 -11.96 6.97 11.77
CA ARG A 67 -11.57 7.40 13.13
C ARG A 67 -11.12 8.86 13.16
N LYS A 68 -10.22 9.26 12.25
CA LYS A 68 -9.77 10.66 12.13
C LYS A 68 -10.87 11.64 11.72
N ALA A 69 -11.89 11.18 10.99
CA ALA A 69 -13.04 12.02 10.65
C ALA A 69 -13.94 12.24 11.87
N ALA A 70 -14.18 11.21 12.68
CA ALA A 70 -14.92 11.31 13.93
C ALA A 70 -14.22 12.24 14.94
N GLU A 71 -12.90 12.07 15.13
CA GLU A 71 -12.11 12.93 16.02
C GLU A 71 -12.16 14.43 15.62
N ARG A 72 -12.22 14.73 14.32
CA ARG A 72 -12.35 16.12 13.85
C ARG A 72 -13.72 16.71 14.18
N LYS A 73 -14.80 15.96 13.89
CA LYS A 73 -16.16 16.38 14.22
C LYS A 73 -16.35 16.64 15.72
N ALA A 74 -15.76 15.79 16.56
CA ALA A 74 -15.84 15.91 18.02
C ALA A 74 -15.07 17.12 18.58
N LYS A 75 -14.09 17.67 17.85
CA LYS A 75 -13.36 18.89 18.24
C LYS A 75 -14.03 20.18 17.77
N GLU A 76 -14.90 20.09 16.77
CA GLU A 76 -15.65 21.22 16.20
C GLU A 76 -16.99 21.45 16.94
N GLN A 77 -17.38 20.53 17.82
CA GLN A 77 -18.52 20.64 18.75
C GLN A 77 -18.04 21.10 20.12
#